data_AF-V6SF81-F1
#
_entry.id   AF-V6SF81-F1
#
_cell.length_a   1.000
_cell.length_b   1.000
_cell.length_c   1.000
_cell.angle_alpha   90.00
_cell.angle_beta   90.00
_cell.angle_gamma   90.00
#
_symmetry.space_group_name_H-M   'P 1'
#
loop_
_entity.id
_entity.type
_entity.pdbx_description
1 polymer ?
#
loop_
_entity_poly.entity_id
_entity_poly.type
_entity_poly.pdbx_seq_one_letter_code
_entity_poly.pdbx_strand_id
1 'polypeptide(L)' 'MIYVCDDKDNKGEKRFNVFQRWYQKSNFTDFIMKVDNVIVCNSNDTDYTLYSSLLYHQDNTNKETILELYQTIQDILNEK' A
#
# COMPACT_ATOMS: atom_id res chain seq x y z
N MET A 1 -5.86 7.82 3.06
CA MET A 1 -4.42 8.13 2.92
C MET A 1 -3.77 6.99 2.18
N ILE A 2 -2.92 7.27 1.21
CA ILE A 2 -2.09 6.25 0.55
C ILE A 2 -0.65 6.48 1.00
N TYR A 3 -0.02 5.44 1.54
CA TYR A 3 1.40 5.40 1.86
C TYR A 3 2.10 4.64 0.74
N VAL A 4 3.16 5.22 0.19
CA VAL A 4 3.99 4.59 -0.85
C VAL A 4 5.44 4.72 -0.42
N CYS A 5 6.17 3.62 -0.52
CA CYS A 5 7.58 3.56 -0.16
C CYS A 5 8.38 3.00 -1.34
N ASP A 6 9.37 3.76 -1.80
CA ASP A 6 10.37 3.24 -2.73
C ASP A 6 11.34 2.30 -2.00
N ASP A 7 11.99 1.43 -2.77
CA ASP A 7 12.98 0.48 -2.28
C ASP A 7 14.40 0.75 -2.83
N LYS A 8 14.71 2.01 -3.18
CA LYS A 8 15.99 2.35 -3.83
C LYS A 8 17.21 2.04 -2.96
N ASP A 9 17.03 2.04 -1.64
CA ASP A 9 18.07 1.75 -0.65
C ASP A 9 17.95 0.34 -0.03
N ASN A 10 17.14 -0.55 -0.62
CA ASN A 10 16.84 -1.91 -0.13
C ASN A 10 16.30 -1.95 1.32
N LYS A 11 15.57 -0.91 1.72
CA LYS A 11 14.94 -0.81 3.06
C LYS A 11 13.43 -0.64 3.01
N GLY A 12 12.82 -0.78 1.83
CA GLY A 12 11.38 -0.68 1.60
C GLY A 12 10.61 -1.65 2.49
N GLU A 13 11.01 -2.93 2.51
CA GLU A 13 10.39 -3.95 3.36
C GLU A 13 10.49 -3.58 4.85
N LYS A 14 11.65 -3.09 5.30
CA LYS A 14 11.85 -2.69 6.70
C LYS A 14 10.94 -1.52 7.09
N ARG A 15 10.82 -0.51 6.23
CA ARG A 15 9.92 0.64 6.45
C ARG A 15 8.46 0.22 6.47
N PHE A 16 8.08 -0.64 5.52
CA PHE A 16 6.75 -1.23 5.44
C PHE A 16 6.38 -2.01 6.70
N ASN A 17 7.28 -2.85 7.20
CA ASN A 17 7.11 -3.59 8.45
C ASN A 17 7.03 -2.68 9.69
N VAL A 18 7.82 -1.61 9.74
CA VAL A 18 7.71 -0.60 10.81
C VAL A 18 6.34 0.08 10.77
N PHE A 19 5.84 0.41 9.58
CA PHE A 19 4.53 1.03 9.42
C PHE A 19 3.40 0.09 9.85
N GLN A 20 3.49 -1.21 9.52
CA GLN A 20 2.54 -2.21 9.99
C GLN A 20 2.54 -2.34 11.52
N ARG A 21 3.72 -2.40 12.15
CA ARG A 21 3.84 -2.46 13.62
C ARG A 21 3.28 -1.22 14.29
N TRP A 22 3.50 -0.04 13.70
CA TRP A 22 2.92 1.20 14.20
C TRP A 22 1.38 1.15 14.14
N TYR A 23 0.81 0.74 13.00
CA TYR A 23 -0.63 0.65 12.83
C TYR A 23 -1.25 -0.32 13.85
N GLN A 24 -0.69 -1.52 14.00
CA GLN A 24 -1.16 -2.53 14.95
C GLN A 24 -1.10 -2.09 16.42
N LYS A 25 -0.22 -1.15 16.76
CA LYS A 25 -0.08 -0.59 18.12
C LYS A 25 -0.84 0.71 18.32
N SER A 26 -1.37 1.29 17.24
CA SER A 26 -2.14 2.53 17.31
C SER A 26 -3.56 2.24 17.81
N ASN A 27 -4.22 3.28 18.32
CA ASN A 27 -5.66 3.25 18.59
C ASN A 27 -6.49 3.43 17.31
N PHE A 28 -5.86 3.52 16.13
CA PHE A 28 -6.56 3.71 14.86
C PHE A 28 -7.24 2.43 14.37
N THR A 29 -6.83 1.26 14.86
CA THR A 29 -7.41 -0.03 14.44
C THR A 29 -8.91 -0.13 14.68
N ASP A 30 -9.46 0.70 15.57
CA ASP A 30 -10.87 0.68 15.94
C ASP A 30 -11.78 1.38 14.91
N PHE A 31 -11.21 2.22 14.03
CA PHE A 31 -11.98 3.04 13.09
C PHE A 31 -11.31 3.30 11.75
N ILE A 32 -10.00 3.05 11.62
CA ILE A 32 -9.25 3.10 10.37
C ILE A 32 -8.87 1.67 9.99
N MET A 33 -9.21 1.29 8.77
CA MET A 33 -8.74 0.08 8.12
C MET A 33 -7.46 0.37 7.36
N LYS A 34 -6.49 -0.54 7.45
CA LYS A 34 -5.28 -0.54 6.63
C LYS A 34 -5.29 -1.74 5.69
N VAL A 35 -5.07 -1.50 4.41
CA VAL A 35 -4.91 -2.52 3.37
C VAL A 35 -3.56 -2.37 2.75
N ASP A 36 -2.85 -3.48 2.64
CA ASP A 36 -1.47 -3.53 2.17
C ASP A 36 -1.41 -4.05 0.74
N ASN A 37 -0.50 -3.48 -0.05
CA ASN A 37 -0.24 -3.90 -1.40
C ASN A 37 1.27 -3.84 -1.68
N VAL A 38 1.86 -4.98 -2.02
CA VAL A 38 3.27 -5.09 -2.43
C VAL A 38 3.28 -5.41 -3.91
N ILE A 39 3.65 -4.42 -4.72
CA ILE A 39 3.57 -4.49 -6.17
C ILE A 39 4.97 -4.73 -6.72
N VAL A 40 5.14 -5.76 -7.54
CA VAL A 40 6.36 -5.99 -8.32
C VAL A 40 6.12 -5.41 -9.71
N CYS A 41 6.92 -4.40 -10.06
CA CYS A 41 6.82 -3.71 -11.34
C CYS A 41 8.00 -4.10 -12.22
N ASN A 42 7.71 -4.43 -13.48
CA ASN A 42 8.71 -4.82 -14.46
C ASN A 42 8.79 -3.73 -15.54
N SER A 43 9.75 -2.80 -15.42
CA SER A 43 9.94 -1.73 -16.40
C SER A 43 11.36 -1.75 -16.94
N ASN A 44 11.51 -1.83 -18.26
CA ASN A 44 12.77 -1.66 -19.00
C ASN A 44 13.98 -2.38 -18.36
N ASP A 45 13.88 -3.70 -18.22
CA ASP A 45 14.91 -4.60 -17.67
C ASP A 45 15.30 -4.39 -16.20
N THR A 46 14.53 -3.60 -15.45
CA THR A 46 14.73 -3.45 -13.99
C THR A 46 13.44 -3.78 -13.24
N ASP A 47 13.50 -4.83 -12.43
CA ASP A 47 12.44 -5.15 -11.49
C ASP A 47 12.56 -4.22 -10.29
N TYR A 48 11.46 -3.57 -9.90
CA TYR A 48 11.40 -2.83 -8.66
C TYR A 48 10.15 -3.20 -7.87
N THR A 49 10.30 -3.26 -6.55
CA THR A 49 9.18 -3.52 -5.64
C THR A 49 8.68 -2.23 -5.04
N LEU A 50 7.37 -2.01 -5.14
CA LEU A 50 6.67 -0.91 -4.51
C LEU A 50 5.92 -1.43 -3.29
N TYR A 51 6.26 -0.91 -2.12
CA TYR A 51 5.50 -1.18 -0.90
C TYR A 51 4.47 -0.07 -0.71
N SER A 52 3.20 -0.44 -0.67
CA SER A 52 2.09 0.50 -0.56
C SER A 52 1.11 0.06 0.53
N SER A 53 0.47 1.03 1.17
CA SER A 53 -0.65 0.79 2.07
C SER A 53 -1.72 1.86 1.88
N LEU A 54 -2.98 1.44 1.85
CA LEU A 54 -4.16 2.29 1.89
C LEU A 54 -4.72 2.32 3.32
N LEU A 55 -4.98 3.52 3.85
CA LEU A 55 -5.71 3.72 5.10
C LEU A 55 -7.02 4.47 4.83
N TYR A 56 -8.14 3.95 5.31
CA TYR A 56 -9.47 4.54 5.17
C TYR A 56 -10.33 4.31 6.42
N HIS A 57 -11.27 5.20 6.69
CA HIS A 57 -12.20 5.05 7.80
C HIS A 57 -13.20 3.91 7.53
N GLN A 58 -13.52 3.09 8.53
CA GLN A 58 -14.43 1.94 8.37
C GLN A 58 -15.84 2.34 7.91
N ASP A 59 -16.27 3.54 8.31
CA ASP A 59 -17.56 4.16 7.94
C ASP A 59 -17.49 5.01 6.68
N ASN A 60 -16.40 4.95 5.90
CA ASN A 60 -16.34 5.62 4.62
C ASN A 60 -17.35 4.98 3.66
N THR A 61 -18.33 5.77 3.18
CA THR A 61 -19.40 5.29 2.29
C THR A 61 -18.87 4.80 0.94
N ASN A 62 -17.69 5.26 0.53
CA ASN A 62 -17.05 4.92 -0.74
C ASN A 62 -15.97 3.85 -0.58
N LYS A 63 -15.88 3.17 0.58
CA LYS A 63 -14.79 2.23 0.87
C LYS A 63 -14.63 1.13 -0.17
N GLU A 64 -15.73 0.59 -0.69
CA GLU A 64 -15.69 -0.46 -1.71
C GLU A 64 -15.04 0.04 -2.99
N THR A 65 -15.51 1.17 -3.52
CA THR A 65 -14.90 1.82 -4.70
C THR A 65 -13.43 2.17 -4.49
N ILE A 66 -13.05 2.64 -3.30
CA ILE A 66 -11.66 2.96 -2.99
C ILE A 66 -10.80 1.69 -2.98
N LEU A 67 -11.29 0.59 -2.41
CA LEU A 67 -10.58 -0.70 -2.37
C LEU A 67 -10.41 -1.27 -3.78
N GLU A 68 -11.46 -1.25 -4.58
CA GLU A 68 -11.43 -1.70 -5.98
C GLU A 68 -10.38 -0.92 -6.77
N LEU A 69 -10.43 0.41 -6.74
CA LEU A 69 -9.44 1.26 -7.42
C LEU A 69 -8.02 1.07 -6.90
N TYR A 70 -7.86 0.78 -5.61
CA TYR A 70 -6.55 0.54 -5.03
C TYR A 70 -5.94 -0.80 -5.49
N GLN A 71 -6.77 -1.80 -5.74
CA GLN A 71 -6.34 -3.10 -6.26
C GLN A 71 -5.93 -3.00 -7.73
N THR A 72 -6.59 -2.17 -8.53
CA THR A 72 -6.25 -1.99 -9.96
C THR A 72 -4.93 -1.24 -10.19
N ILE A 73 -4.33 -0.63 -9.16
CA ILE A 73 -3.03 0.05 -9.29
C ILE A 73 -1.96 -0.89 -9.82
N GLN A 74 -1.96 -2.17 -9.42
CA GLN A 74 -0.99 -3.15 -9.92
C GLN A 74 -1.15 -3.37 -11.44
N ASP A 75 -2.39 -3.40 -11.93
CA ASP A 75 -2.67 -3.60 -13.35
C ASP A 75 -2.21 -2.37 -14.14
N ILE A 76 -2.57 -1.16 -13.68
CA ILE A 76 -2.18 0.10 -14.32
C ILE A 76 -0.65 0.29 -14.37
N LEU A 77 0.07 -0.09 -13.30
CA LEU A 77 1.53 0.05 -13.25
C LEU A 77 2.26 -0.99 -14.12
N ASN A 78 1.60 -2.09 -14.44
CA ASN A 78 2.14 -3.15 -15.30
C ASN A 78 1.65 -3.04 -16.75
N GLU A 79 0.61 -2.25 -17.03
CA GLU A 79 0.23 -1.85 -18.37
C GLU A 79 1.37 -1.01 -18.98
N LYS A 80 1.99 -1.54 -20.03
CA LYS A 80 3.06 -0.91 -20.80
C LYS A 80 2.53 0.17 -21.74
#